data_AF-A0A3S4BMI0-F1
#
_entry.id   AF-A0A3S4BMI0-F1
#
_cell.length_a   1.000
_cell.length_b   1.000
_cell.length_c   1.000
_cell.angle_alpha   90.00
_cell.angle_beta   90.00
_cell.angle_gamma   90.00
#
_symmetry.space_group_name_H-M   'P 1'
#
loop_
_entity.id
_entity.type
_entity.pdbx_description
1 polymer ?
#
loop_
_entity_poly.entity_id
_entity_poly.type
_entity_poly.pdbx_seq_one_letter_code
_entity_poly.pdbx_strand_id
1 'polypeptide(L)'
;MVVGRRADTPGSRAHRLRLLDRLAGTERVVTHLDWGIKETLVGYVTGMADGEVATEDGAGAVGRSFRFPLVRRDGDVLSFSGRVVMTGHGGLLNVVIGDPAIEHGTDGWTLTIADPDVPDDRLVFATLEGIEESDAGLTVASAALTEPGADLFFGPYTRGTPLDAPTVVG
;
A
#
# COMPACT_ATOMS: atom_id res chain seq x y z
N MET A 1 -37.18 -44.64 -44.51
CA MET A 1 -36.77 -43.30 -45.01
C MET A 1 -37.18 -42.29 -43.94
N VAL A 2 -36.28 -42.01 -42.99
CA VAL A 2 -36.58 -41.18 -41.81
C VAL A 2 -36.01 -39.79 -42.03
N VAL A 3 -36.88 -38.79 -41.91
CA VAL A 3 -36.58 -37.36 -41.96
C VAL A 3 -35.82 -36.96 -40.70
N GLY A 4 -34.70 -36.24 -40.85
CA GLY A 4 -33.99 -35.60 -39.75
C GLY A 4 -33.60 -34.17 -40.12
N ARG A 5 -34.42 -33.20 -39.67
CA ARG A 5 -34.02 -31.78 -39.61
C ARG A 5 -32.83 -31.65 -38.66
N ARG A 6 -31.75 -31.00 -39.09
CA ARG A 6 -30.77 -30.44 -38.16
C ARG A 6 -31.02 -28.95 -38.00
N ALA A 7 -31.05 -28.57 -36.72
CA ALA A 7 -31.33 -27.25 -36.22
C ALA A 7 -30.18 -26.28 -36.49
N ASP A 8 -30.60 -25.04 -36.68
CA ASP A 8 -29.82 -23.81 -36.66
C ASP A 8 -29.02 -23.71 -35.34
N THR A 9 -27.74 -23.32 -35.40
CA THR A 9 -26.90 -23.05 -34.21
C THR A 9 -26.46 -21.59 -34.23
N PRO A 10 -27.16 -20.67 -33.55
CA PRO A 10 -26.68 -19.30 -33.39
C PRO A 10 -25.73 -19.22 -32.18
N GLY A 11 -24.46 -19.53 -32.40
CA GLY A 11 -23.47 -19.70 -31.32
C GLY A 11 -22.23 -18.80 -31.38
N SER A 12 -22.22 -17.71 -32.17
CA SER A 12 -20.98 -16.92 -32.37
C SER A 12 -21.07 -15.42 -32.04
N ARG A 13 -22.19 -14.96 -31.47
CA ARG A 13 -22.31 -13.55 -31.04
C ARG A 13 -21.98 -13.32 -29.55
N ALA A 14 -22.18 -14.32 -28.70
CA ALA A 14 -21.94 -14.20 -27.26
C ALA A 14 -20.44 -14.17 -26.86
N HIS A 15 -19.55 -14.73 -27.68
CA HIS A 15 -18.12 -14.74 -27.37
C HIS A 15 -17.40 -13.43 -27.75
N ARG A 16 -17.95 -12.68 -28.72
CA ARG A 16 -17.40 -11.36 -29.12
C ARG A 16 -17.82 -10.25 -28.16
N LEU A 17 -18.91 -10.44 -27.40
CA LEU A 17 -19.36 -9.48 -26.38
C LEU A 17 -18.52 -9.54 -25.10
N ARG A 18 -17.94 -10.68 -24.74
CA ARG A 18 -17.02 -10.81 -23.59
C ARG A 18 -15.65 -10.17 -23.81
N LEU A 19 -15.26 -9.93 -25.06
CA LEU A 19 -13.99 -9.29 -25.40
C LEU A 19 -14.11 -7.76 -25.40
N LEU A 20 -15.30 -7.20 -25.65
CA LEU A 20 -15.52 -5.75 -25.67
C LEU A 20 -15.77 -5.16 -24.27
N ASP A 21 -16.26 -5.95 -23.32
CA ASP A 21 -16.33 -5.55 -21.90
C ASP A 21 -14.93 -5.33 -21.30
N ARG A 22 -13.93 -6.08 -21.78
CA ARG A 22 -12.51 -5.88 -21.42
C ARG A 22 -11.84 -4.70 -22.11
N LEU A 23 -12.50 -4.07 -23.09
CA LEU A 23 -11.98 -2.90 -23.79
C LEU A 23 -12.80 -1.62 -23.48
N ALA A 24 -13.78 -1.72 -22.57
CA ALA A 24 -14.62 -0.60 -22.12
C ALA A 24 -14.49 -0.30 -20.61
N GLY A 25 -13.73 -1.09 -19.85
CA GLY A 25 -13.27 -0.72 -18.52
C GLY A 25 -11.83 -0.27 -18.60
N THR A 26 -11.54 1.01 -18.34
CA THR A 26 -10.18 1.44 -18.03
C THR A 26 -9.69 0.55 -16.88
N GLU A 27 -8.82 -0.40 -17.17
CA GLU A 27 -8.16 -1.18 -16.13
C GLU A 27 -7.51 -0.17 -15.20
N ARG A 28 -7.96 -0.10 -13.94
CA ARG A 28 -7.45 0.85 -12.96
C ARG A 28 -5.97 0.57 -12.77
N VAL A 29 -5.11 1.38 -13.39
CA VAL A 29 -3.67 1.16 -13.30
C VAL A 29 -3.17 1.85 -12.05
N VAL A 30 -3.32 1.23 -10.87
CA VAL A 30 -2.57 1.70 -9.71
C VAL A 30 -1.08 1.67 -10.05
N THR A 31 -0.35 2.74 -9.72
CA THR A 31 1.07 2.85 -10.06
C THR A 31 1.97 2.94 -8.82
N HIS A 32 1.52 3.60 -7.75
CA HIS A 32 2.34 3.80 -6.55
C HIS A 32 1.51 4.20 -5.32
N LEU A 33 2.18 4.20 -4.17
CA LEU A 33 1.73 4.73 -2.90
C LEU A 33 2.55 5.98 -2.57
N ASP A 34 1.89 7.11 -2.33
CA ASP A 34 2.52 8.28 -1.73
C ASP A 34 2.13 8.36 -0.24
N TRP A 35 3.13 8.39 0.64
CA TRP A 35 2.89 8.37 2.09
C TRP A 35 3.94 9.17 2.87
N GLY A 36 3.49 10.05 3.76
CA GLY A 36 4.35 10.84 4.65
C GLY A 36 4.93 10.08 5.84
N ILE A 37 4.42 8.86 6.12
CA ILE A 37 4.67 8.07 7.33
C ILE A 37 4.15 8.81 8.57
N LYS A 38 4.86 9.84 9.01
CA LYS A 38 4.48 10.74 10.09
C LYS A 38 5.33 12.00 10.00
N GLU A 39 4.75 13.12 9.56
CA GLU A 39 5.47 14.38 9.35
C GLU A 39 6.30 14.81 10.57
N THR A 40 5.75 14.67 11.79
CA THR A 40 6.46 15.04 13.02
C THR A 40 7.69 14.17 13.30
N LEU A 41 7.66 12.89 12.91
CA LEU A 41 8.81 12.00 13.05
C LEU A 41 9.89 12.36 12.02
N VAL A 42 9.50 12.50 10.76
CA VAL A 42 10.43 12.87 9.68
C VAL A 42 11.08 14.22 9.98
N GLY A 43 10.30 15.20 10.45
CA GLY A 43 10.80 16.51 10.88
C GLY A 43 11.71 16.44 12.10
N TYR A 44 11.40 15.58 13.08
CA TYR A 44 12.27 15.33 14.22
C TYR A 44 13.62 14.77 13.78
N VAL A 45 13.61 13.74 12.92
CA VAL A 45 14.83 13.09 12.43
C VAL A 45 15.68 14.07 11.63
N THR A 46 15.12 14.71 10.62
CA THR A 46 15.85 15.69 9.79
C THR A 46 16.33 16.93 10.55
N GLY A 47 15.75 17.24 11.71
CA GLY A 47 16.19 18.35 12.57
C GLY A 47 17.39 18.04 13.46
N MET A 48 17.80 16.76 13.58
CA MET A 48 18.95 16.36 14.37
C MET A 48 20.26 16.58 13.60
N ALA A 49 21.35 16.87 14.32
CA ALA A 49 22.66 17.08 13.71
C ALA A 49 23.23 15.80 13.05
N ASP A 50 22.86 14.64 13.59
CA ASP A 50 23.22 13.30 13.12
C ASP A 50 22.01 12.52 12.56
N GLY A 51 20.91 13.22 12.30
CA GLY A 51 19.69 12.61 11.79
C GLY A 51 19.73 12.44 10.29
N GLU A 52 19.28 11.28 9.81
CA GLU A 52 19.21 10.96 8.39
C GLU A 52 17.89 10.29 8.04
N VAL A 53 17.35 10.66 6.89
CA VAL A 53 16.20 9.99 6.27
C VAL A 53 16.60 9.63 4.84
N ALA A 54 16.80 8.34 4.60
CA ALA A 54 17.22 7.79 3.33
C ALA A 54 16.10 6.98 2.68
N THR A 55 16.07 6.98 1.34
CA THR A 55 15.19 6.13 0.54
C THR A 55 16.01 5.10 -0.22
N GLU A 56 15.60 3.83 -0.15
CA GLU A 56 16.30 2.69 -0.75
C GLU A 56 15.33 1.81 -1.54
N ASP A 57 15.87 0.87 -2.32
CA ASP A 57 15.12 -0.21 -2.99
C ASP A 57 13.92 0.24 -3.85
N GLY A 58 14.03 1.44 -4.43
CA GLY A 58 13.03 1.99 -5.36
C GLY A 58 12.06 3.01 -4.74
N ALA A 59 12.07 3.18 -3.41
CA ALA A 59 11.39 4.31 -2.80
C ALA A 59 12.05 5.63 -3.21
N GLY A 60 11.27 6.71 -3.31
CA GLY A 60 11.79 8.04 -3.62
C GLY A 60 11.08 9.14 -2.85
N ALA A 61 11.81 10.20 -2.47
CA ALA A 61 11.21 11.35 -1.83
C ALA A 61 10.43 12.22 -2.83
N VAL A 62 9.20 12.60 -2.48
CA VAL A 62 8.31 13.46 -3.28
C VAL A 62 7.66 14.49 -2.36
N GLY A 63 8.16 15.72 -2.39
CA GLY A 63 7.67 16.79 -1.51
C GLY A 63 7.88 16.44 -0.03
N ARG A 64 6.79 16.27 0.72
CA ARG A 64 6.80 15.85 2.15
C ARG A 64 6.44 14.37 2.35
N SER A 65 6.46 13.59 1.27
CA SER A 65 6.06 12.19 1.29
C SER A 65 7.10 11.32 0.59
N PHE A 66 6.95 10.01 0.74
CA PHE A 66 7.73 9.01 0.05
C PHE A 66 6.83 8.24 -0.91
N ARG A 67 7.36 8.02 -2.10
CA ARG A 67 6.72 7.26 -3.17
C ARG A 67 7.24 5.84 -3.18
N PHE A 68 6.34 4.88 -3.02
CA PHE A 68 6.62 3.44 -3.10
C PHE A 68 5.97 2.88 -4.38
N PRO A 69 6.74 2.40 -5.37
CA PRO A 69 6.19 1.85 -6.61
C PRO A 69 5.35 0.59 -6.36
N LEU A 70 4.23 0.45 -7.07
CA LEU A 70 3.43 -0.78 -7.04
C LEU A 70 4.24 -1.95 -7.62
N VAL A 71 4.25 -3.07 -6.91
CA VAL A 71 4.84 -4.33 -7.36
C VAL A 71 3.75 -5.27 -7.85
N ARG A 72 2.68 -5.40 -7.06
CA ARG A 72 1.63 -6.39 -7.31
C ARG A 72 0.29 -5.91 -6.76
N ARG A 73 -0.77 -6.21 -7.51
CA ARG A 73 -2.15 -6.23 -7.02
C ARG A 73 -2.64 -7.67 -7.04
N ASP A 74 -3.14 -8.17 -5.91
CA ASP A 74 -3.69 -9.51 -5.77
C ASP A 74 -4.99 -9.45 -4.96
N GLY A 75 -6.14 -9.52 -5.65
CA GLY A 75 -7.44 -9.27 -5.04
C GLY A 75 -7.49 -7.88 -4.39
N ASP A 76 -7.69 -7.88 -3.06
CA ASP A 76 -7.77 -6.70 -2.20
C ASP A 76 -6.42 -6.30 -1.58
N VAL A 77 -5.32 -6.91 -2.01
CA VAL A 77 -3.96 -6.60 -1.56
C VAL A 77 -3.23 -5.76 -2.62
N LEU A 78 -2.68 -4.63 -2.20
CA LEU A 78 -1.77 -3.78 -2.97
C LEU A 78 -0.40 -3.81 -2.31
N SER A 79 0.59 -4.39 -2.99
CA SER A 79 1.96 -4.49 -2.48
C SER A 79 2.87 -3.51 -3.22
N PHE A 80 3.64 -2.74 -2.46
CA PHE A 80 4.57 -1.74 -2.96
C PHE A 80 6.00 -2.10 -2.55
N SER A 81 6.97 -1.56 -3.31
CA SER A 81 8.39 -1.78 -3.07
C SER A 81 9.06 -0.54 -2.48
N GLY A 82 10.19 -0.78 -1.82
CA GLY A 82 11.12 0.25 -1.43
C GLY A 82 11.09 0.54 0.07
N ARG A 83 12.11 1.26 0.51
CA ARG A 83 12.38 1.45 1.92
C ARG A 83 12.65 2.91 2.27
N VAL A 84 12.15 3.32 3.42
CA VAL A 84 12.55 4.56 4.09
C VAL A 84 13.27 4.17 5.37
N VAL A 85 14.51 4.62 5.50
CA VAL A 85 15.35 4.39 6.68
C VAL A 85 15.53 5.71 7.40
N MET A 86 15.17 5.75 8.68
CA MET A 86 15.30 6.91 9.54
C MET A 86 16.27 6.58 10.66
N THR A 87 17.36 7.34 10.76
CA THR A 87 18.40 7.13 11.78
C THR A 87 18.74 8.41 12.54
N GLY A 88 19.20 8.27 13.79
CA GLY A 88 19.70 9.37 14.62
C GLY A 88 20.13 8.89 16.01
N HIS A 89 20.52 9.81 16.89
CA HIS A 89 21.01 9.52 18.25
C HIS A 89 22.18 8.51 18.28
N GLY A 90 23.15 8.70 17.40
CA GLY A 90 24.28 7.77 17.28
C GLY A 90 23.87 6.36 16.85
N GLY A 91 22.76 6.22 16.13
CA GLY A 91 22.23 4.96 15.64
C GLY A 91 21.23 4.25 16.57
N LEU A 92 20.93 4.83 17.74
CA LEU A 92 19.91 4.30 18.65
C LEU A 92 18.50 4.47 18.08
N LEU A 93 18.24 5.56 17.38
CA LEU A 93 17.06 5.66 16.54
C LEU A 93 17.41 4.99 15.20
N ASN A 94 16.71 3.90 14.90
CA ASN A 94 16.78 3.21 13.62
C ASN A 94 15.38 2.66 13.31
N VAL A 95 14.60 3.42 12.55
CA VAL A 95 13.26 3.02 12.12
C VAL A 95 13.29 2.73 10.63
N VAL A 96 12.79 1.55 10.28
CA VAL A 96 12.76 1.06 8.92
C VAL A 96 11.32 0.85 8.51
N ILE A 97 10.91 1.52 7.44
CA ILE A 97 9.62 1.29 6.78
C ILE A 97 9.91 0.72 5.40
N GLY A 98 9.75 -0.58 5.23
CA GLY A 98 10.06 -1.30 4.00
C GLY A 98 8.85 -2.01 3.40
N ASP A 99 8.78 -2.01 2.08
CA ASP A 99 7.84 -2.78 1.26
C ASP A 99 6.39 -2.73 1.78
N PRO A 100 5.77 -1.54 1.86
CA PRO A 100 4.43 -1.40 2.44
C PRO A 100 3.39 -2.13 1.59
N ALA A 101 2.34 -2.62 2.23
CA ALA A 101 1.17 -3.17 1.56
C ALA A 101 -0.11 -2.70 2.23
N ILE A 102 -1.15 -2.49 1.43
CA ILE A 102 -2.51 -2.20 1.91
C ILE A 102 -3.36 -3.44 1.62
N GLU A 103 -4.06 -3.94 2.63
CA GLU A 103 -4.86 -5.15 2.54
C GLU A 103 -6.18 -5.01 3.31
N HIS A 104 -7.20 -5.72 2.84
CA HIS A 104 -8.48 -5.83 3.54
C HIS A 104 -8.60 -7.19 4.22
N GLY A 105 -8.42 -7.19 5.54
CA GLY A 105 -8.56 -8.37 6.39
C GLY A 105 -9.97 -8.50 6.99
N THR A 106 -10.12 -9.48 7.88
CA THR A 106 -11.39 -9.71 8.60
C THR A 106 -11.78 -8.58 9.55
N ASP A 107 -10.78 -7.85 10.06
CA ASP A 107 -10.95 -6.78 11.06
C ASP A 107 -10.90 -5.39 10.42
N GLY A 108 -10.91 -5.31 9.08
CA GLY A 108 -10.87 -4.07 8.31
C GLY A 108 -9.59 -3.90 7.51
N TRP A 109 -9.32 -2.66 7.10
CA TRP A 109 -8.16 -2.32 6.28
C TRP A 109 -6.92 -2.08 7.13
N THR A 110 -5.80 -2.61 6.68
CA THR A 110 -4.50 -2.47 7.35
C THR A 110 -3.44 -2.01 6.36
N LEU A 111 -2.42 -1.34 6.90
CA LEU A 111 -1.13 -1.15 6.25
C LEU A 111 -0.12 -2.04 6.95
N THR A 112 0.51 -2.93 6.20
CA THR A 112 1.60 -3.78 6.68
C THR A 112 2.92 -3.34 6.08
N ILE A 113 4.02 -3.63 6.77
CA ILE A 113 5.39 -3.44 6.26
C ILE A 113 6.15 -4.76 6.38
N ALA A 114 7.29 -4.89 5.69
CA ALA A 114 8.23 -5.96 6.00
C ALA A 114 8.64 -5.87 7.47
N ASP A 115 8.54 -6.99 8.20
CA ASP A 115 8.93 -7.03 9.60
C ASP A 115 10.46 -6.85 9.70
N PRO A 116 10.96 -5.83 10.41
CA PRO A 116 12.39 -5.58 10.52
C PRO A 116 13.14 -6.62 11.38
N ASP A 117 12.42 -7.34 12.24
CA ASP A 117 12.97 -8.31 13.20
C ASP A 117 12.77 -9.77 12.74
N VAL A 118 11.78 -10.03 11.88
CA VAL A 118 11.44 -11.38 11.39
C VAL A 118 11.52 -11.45 9.86
N PRO A 119 12.56 -12.07 9.28
CA PRO A 119 12.70 -12.22 7.83
C PRO A 119 11.50 -12.91 7.18
N ASP A 120 11.13 -12.43 6.00
CA ASP A 120 10.00 -12.91 5.19
C ASP A 120 8.61 -12.80 5.86
N ASP A 121 8.51 -12.18 7.04
CA ASP A 121 7.25 -11.90 7.72
C ASP A 121 6.79 -10.45 7.50
N ARG A 122 5.52 -10.20 7.80
CA ARG A 122 4.92 -8.87 7.67
C ARG A 122 4.33 -8.42 8.99
N LEU A 123 4.71 -7.20 9.40
CA LEU A 123 4.20 -6.56 10.59
C LEU A 123 2.95 -5.72 10.21
N VAL A 124 1.84 -5.94 10.91
CA VAL A 124 0.64 -5.10 10.78
C VAL A 124 0.93 -3.76 11.46
N PHE A 125 1.33 -2.76 10.67
CA PHE A 125 1.87 -1.50 11.17
C PHE A 125 0.78 -0.51 11.57
N ALA A 126 -0.26 -0.40 10.75
CA ALA A 126 -1.35 0.54 10.99
C ALA A 126 -2.72 -0.02 10.60
N THR A 127 -3.76 0.44 11.30
CA THR A 127 -5.15 0.32 10.85
C THR A 127 -5.50 1.52 9.98
N LEU A 128 -6.32 1.30 8.97
CA LEU A 128 -6.78 2.34 8.04
C LEU A 128 -8.31 2.46 8.10
N GLU A 129 -8.82 3.69 8.08
CA GLU A 129 -10.26 3.95 8.05
C GLU A 129 -10.64 4.95 6.94
N GLY A 130 -11.93 4.95 6.58
CA GLY A 130 -12.49 5.85 5.58
C GLY A 130 -11.86 5.65 4.20
N ILE A 131 -11.72 4.40 3.78
CA ILE A 131 -11.21 4.04 2.45
C ILE A 131 -12.25 4.41 1.41
N GLU A 132 -11.85 5.27 0.48
CA GLU A 132 -12.65 5.63 -0.69
C GLU A 132 -11.86 5.29 -1.95
N GLU A 133 -12.48 4.51 -2.84
CA GLU A 133 -11.91 4.19 -4.15
C GLU A 133 -12.45 5.14 -5.21
N SER A 134 -11.56 5.62 -6.06
CA SER A 134 -11.88 6.44 -7.23
C SER A 134 -11.12 5.95 -8.46
N ASP A 135 -11.41 6.54 -9.62
CA ASP A 135 -10.66 6.25 -10.84
C ASP A 135 -9.20 6.75 -10.78
N ALA A 136 -8.90 7.69 -9.88
CA ALA A 136 -7.55 8.24 -9.67
C ALA A 136 -6.72 7.43 -8.64
N GLY A 137 -7.31 6.44 -7.99
CA GLY A 137 -6.67 5.62 -6.97
C GLY A 137 -7.52 5.44 -5.71
N LEU A 138 -6.86 5.12 -4.60
CA LEU A 138 -7.49 4.85 -3.30
C LEU A 138 -7.02 5.91 -2.29
N THR A 139 -7.98 6.60 -1.69
CA THR A 139 -7.73 7.57 -0.62
C THR A 139 -8.10 6.98 0.73
N VAL A 140 -7.27 7.26 1.73
CA VAL A 140 -7.47 6.85 3.12
C VAL A 140 -7.77 8.09 3.96
N ALA A 141 -8.82 8.05 4.78
CA ALA A 141 -9.17 9.19 5.63
C ALA A 141 -8.26 9.29 6.86
N SER A 142 -7.91 8.15 7.47
CA SER A 142 -7.04 8.10 8.64
C SER A 142 -6.21 6.82 8.69
N ALA A 143 -5.02 6.94 9.27
CA ALA A 143 -4.13 5.83 9.60
C ALA A 143 -3.67 5.98 11.06
N ALA A 144 -3.65 4.87 11.80
CA ALA A 144 -3.23 4.87 13.19
C ALA A 144 -2.39 3.63 13.50
N LEU A 145 -1.34 3.80 14.32
CA LEU A 145 -0.46 2.71 14.70
C LEU A 145 -1.25 1.58 15.39
N THR A 146 -0.95 0.35 15.01
CA THR A 146 -1.28 -0.82 15.83
C THR A 146 -0.34 -0.87 17.05
N GLU A 147 -0.54 -1.87 17.91
CA GLU A 147 0.42 -2.14 18.99
C GLU A 147 1.78 -2.61 18.44
N PRO A 148 1.86 -3.62 17.54
CA PRO A 148 3.14 -3.99 16.90
C PRO A 148 3.83 -2.83 16.18
N GLY A 149 3.07 -1.97 15.48
CA GLY A 149 3.64 -0.81 14.80
C GLY A 149 4.23 0.21 15.76
N ALA A 150 3.60 0.40 16.93
CA ALA A 150 4.08 1.31 17.96
C ALA A 150 5.37 0.81 18.63
N ASP A 151 5.52 -0.50 18.80
CA ASP A 151 6.68 -1.11 19.45
C ASP A 151 7.99 -0.83 18.70
N LEU A 152 7.93 -0.67 17.37
CA LEU A 152 9.09 -0.29 16.53
C LEU A 152 9.74 1.04 16.91
N PHE A 153 9.03 1.89 17.66
CA PHE A 153 9.53 3.20 18.06
C PHE A 153 10.15 3.23 19.45
N PHE A 154 10.11 2.11 20.21
CA PHE A 154 10.68 1.99 21.55
C PHE A 154 10.12 3.00 22.57
N GLY A 155 8.81 3.28 22.50
CA GLY A 155 8.04 3.95 23.56
C GLY A 155 7.44 5.36 23.33
N PRO A 156 7.88 6.22 22.38
CA PRO A 156 7.29 7.55 22.21
C PRO A 156 5.87 7.51 21.61
N TYR A 157 5.48 6.39 21.02
CA TYR A 157 4.17 6.17 20.42
C TYR A 157 3.51 4.93 21.02
N THR A 158 2.19 4.93 20.98
CA THR A 158 1.33 3.82 21.45
C THR A 158 0.31 3.46 20.37
N ARG A 159 -0.38 2.33 20.54
CA ARG A 159 -1.53 1.96 19.71
C ARG A 159 -2.52 3.13 19.60
N GLY A 160 -2.99 3.40 18.39
CA GLY A 160 -3.90 4.51 18.07
C GLY A 160 -3.20 5.84 17.80
N THR A 161 -1.87 5.92 17.90
CA THR A 161 -1.13 7.13 17.52
C THR A 161 -1.39 7.45 16.05
N PRO A 162 -1.84 8.68 15.73
CA PRO A 162 -2.10 9.07 14.35
C PRO A 162 -0.82 9.11 13.50
N LEU A 163 -0.98 8.61 12.28
CA LEU A 163 0.00 8.66 11.19
C LEU A 163 -0.53 9.55 10.07
N ASP A 164 0.34 9.88 9.13
CA ASP A 164 -0.11 10.51 7.89
C ASP A 164 -0.92 9.47 7.09
N ALA A 165 -2.05 9.87 6.51
CA ALA A 165 -2.85 8.94 5.72
C ALA A 165 -2.18 8.67 4.36
N PRO A 166 -2.02 7.39 3.95
CA PRO A 166 -1.46 7.07 2.64
C PRO A 166 -2.43 7.41 1.50
N THR A 167 -1.88 7.71 0.33
CA THR A 167 -2.65 7.86 -0.91
C THR A 167 -2.12 6.90 -1.96
N VAL A 168 -2.98 6.05 -2.49
CA VAL A 168 -2.67 5.19 -3.63
C VAL A 168 -3.06 5.93 -4.90
N VAL A 169 -2.15 5.99 -5.87
CA VAL A 169 -2.33 6.78 -7.10
C VAL A 169 -2.31 5.86 -8.32
N GLY A 170 -3.21 6.12 -9.27
CA GLY A 170 -3.29 5.46 -10.58
C GLY A 170 -3.04 6.35 -11.78
#